data_AF-A0A0D2LSB6-F1
#
_entry.id   AF-A0A0D2LSB6-F1
#
_cell.length_a   1.000
_cell.length_b   1.000
_cell.length_c   1.000
_cell.angle_alpha   90.00
_cell.angle_beta   90.00
_cell.angle_gamma   90.00
#
_symmetry.space_group_name_H-M   'P 1'
#
loop_
_entity.id
_entity.type
_entity.pdbx_description
1 polymer ?
#
loop_
_entity_poly.entity_id
_entity_poly.type
_entity_poly.pdbx_seq_one_letter_code
_entity_poly.pdbx_strand_id
1 'polypeptide(L)'
;MYDSLLPLVRDHLACAGPGAKVAFTGHSLGGSLATVITLLMIHRGDLPVDALASVHTFGAPAVFCDSSSQPLPCCGDAACSCGAGAAAAAPAAAAAPTPAPRVGALLPSLGLDAHKITNVVMHRDIVPRAFVCDYSLVADILKGWLPSFKEHTGLAACKPHKTLYHFVGDVEVLQPPLGSAFTLPDEGHFMLPAEPALYKLTEPSCPLPQRGAPKHAAQHSAQHAEQAQRAPPAGARALTLTDAVQAFFNTPHPLQTLSEVRAYGPGGSISRFHNPQNYTDALAMLL
;
A
#
# COMPACT_ATOMS: atom_id res chain seq x y z
N MET A 1 0.48 -5.59 -22.90
CA MET A 1 1.64 -5.66 -21.98
C MET A 1 1.90 -7.10 -21.55
N TYR A 2 0.92 -7.80 -20.97
CA TYR A 2 1.05 -9.22 -20.65
C TYR A 2 1.53 -10.07 -21.83
N ASP A 3 0.82 -10.01 -22.95
CA ASP A 3 1.15 -10.79 -24.15
C ASP A 3 2.51 -10.44 -24.76
N SER A 4 3.03 -9.25 -24.44
CA SER A 4 4.34 -8.79 -24.89
C SER A 4 5.47 -9.29 -23.98
N LEU A 5 5.21 -9.42 -22.66
CA LEU A 5 6.20 -9.85 -21.67
C LEU A 5 6.29 -11.38 -21.57
N LEU A 6 5.16 -12.07 -21.73
CA LEU A 6 5.09 -13.52 -21.56
C LEU A 6 6.09 -14.29 -22.43
N PRO A 7 6.27 -13.98 -23.73
CA PRO A 7 7.29 -14.66 -24.55
C PRO A 7 8.70 -14.47 -23.99
N LEU A 8 9.05 -13.25 -23.55
CA LEU A 8 10.37 -12.94 -23.01
C LEU A 8 10.67 -13.74 -21.73
N VAL A 9 9.67 -13.87 -20.86
CA VAL A 9 9.79 -14.67 -19.63
C VAL A 9 9.98 -16.14 -19.96
N ARG A 10 9.17 -16.68 -20.88
CA ARG A 10 9.27 -18.10 -21.29
C ARG A 10 10.61 -18.41 -21.95
N ASP A 11 11.07 -17.53 -22.85
CA ASP A 11 12.34 -17.69 -23.54
C ASP A 11 13.50 -17.66 -22.54
N HIS A 12 13.48 -16.74 -21.57
CA HIS A 12 14.49 -16.69 -20.50
C HIS A 12 14.51 -17.98 -19.68
N LEU A 13 13.34 -18.48 -19.24
CA LEU A 13 13.25 -19.72 -18.46
C LEU A 13 13.72 -20.94 -19.27
N ALA A 14 13.43 -20.97 -20.56
CA ALA A 14 13.87 -22.04 -21.45
C ALA A 14 15.39 -22.01 -21.72
N CYS A 15 15.96 -20.82 -21.96
CA CYS A 15 17.37 -20.66 -22.28
C CYS A 15 18.30 -20.77 -21.07
N ALA A 16 17.91 -20.22 -19.92
CA ALA A 16 18.75 -20.20 -18.71
C ALA A 16 18.76 -21.55 -17.95
N GLY A 17 17.76 -22.40 -18.19
CA GLY A 17 17.71 -23.76 -17.66
C GLY A 17 17.24 -23.86 -16.20
N PRO A 18 17.44 -25.02 -15.55
CA PRO A 18 16.96 -25.29 -14.19
C PRO A 18 17.53 -24.27 -13.18
N GLY A 19 16.65 -23.61 -12.43
CA GLY A 19 17.02 -22.60 -11.45
C GLY A 19 16.99 -21.16 -11.95
N ALA A 20 16.66 -20.93 -13.23
CA ALA A 20 16.43 -19.60 -13.77
C ALA A 20 15.46 -18.80 -12.90
N LYS A 21 15.83 -17.54 -12.63
CA LYS A 21 15.00 -16.61 -11.86
C LYS A 21 14.58 -15.42 -12.71
N VAL A 22 13.39 -14.91 -12.41
CA VAL A 22 12.83 -13.70 -13.00
C VAL A 22 12.53 -12.72 -11.88
N ALA A 23 13.00 -11.49 -12.02
CA ALA A 23 12.64 -10.40 -11.13
C ALA A 23 11.86 -9.35 -11.90
N PHE A 24 10.86 -8.75 -11.25
CA PHE A 24 10.08 -7.66 -11.84
C PHE A 24 10.32 -6.38 -11.06
N THR A 25 10.34 -5.27 -11.78
CA THR A 25 10.43 -3.96 -11.13
C THR A 25 9.69 -2.92 -11.93
N GLY A 26 9.31 -1.83 -11.27
CA GLY A 26 8.71 -0.69 -11.91
C GLY A 26 8.54 0.47 -10.95
N HIS A 27 8.51 1.67 -11.53
CA HIS A 27 8.26 2.91 -10.81
C HIS A 27 6.85 3.43 -11.09
N SER A 28 6.22 4.07 -10.10
CA SER A 28 4.89 4.69 -10.23
C SER A 28 3.88 3.67 -10.79
N LEU A 29 3.10 4.02 -11.82
CA LEU A 29 2.17 3.11 -12.50
C LEU A 29 2.83 1.80 -12.96
N GLY A 30 4.09 1.87 -13.42
CA GLY A 30 4.85 0.71 -13.86
C GLY A 30 5.09 -0.30 -12.72
N GLY A 31 5.21 0.18 -11.48
CA GLY A 31 5.35 -0.68 -10.31
C GLY A 31 4.08 -1.45 -10.00
N SER A 32 2.92 -0.78 -10.03
CA SER A 32 1.62 -1.47 -9.84
C SER A 32 1.37 -2.49 -10.96
N LEU A 33 1.72 -2.15 -12.20
CA LEU A 33 1.65 -3.08 -13.33
C LEU A 33 2.60 -4.27 -13.17
N ALA A 34 3.83 -4.06 -12.69
CA ALA A 34 4.78 -5.14 -12.43
C ALA A 34 4.21 -6.15 -11.43
N THR A 35 3.62 -5.67 -10.33
CA THR A 35 2.96 -6.54 -9.34
C THR A 35 1.78 -7.28 -9.94
N VAL A 36 0.83 -6.59 -10.59
CA VAL A 36 -0.37 -7.22 -11.16
C VAL A 36 -0.04 -8.24 -12.24
N ILE A 37 0.90 -7.92 -13.14
CA ILE A 37 1.32 -8.84 -14.21
C ILE A 37 2.01 -10.07 -13.61
N THR A 38 2.86 -9.90 -12.60
CA THR A 38 3.52 -11.02 -11.92
C THR A 38 2.50 -11.97 -11.30
N LEU A 39 1.55 -11.43 -10.52
CA LEU A 39 0.50 -12.24 -9.89
C LEU A 39 -0.39 -12.93 -10.94
N LEU A 40 -0.68 -12.25 -12.06
CA LEU A 40 -1.44 -12.83 -13.16
C LEU A 40 -0.71 -13.99 -13.84
N MET A 41 0.60 -13.85 -14.10
CA MET A 41 1.43 -14.92 -14.67
C MET A 41 1.48 -16.13 -13.74
N ILE A 42 1.63 -15.91 -12.43
CA ILE A 42 1.64 -16.99 -11.43
C ILE A 42 0.29 -17.67 -11.33
N HIS A 43 -0.81 -16.89 -11.27
CA HIS A 43 -2.16 -17.43 -11.23
C HIS A 43 -2.49 -18.28 -12.47
N ARG A 44 -1.97 -17.92 -13.64
CA ARG A 44 -2.14 -18.67 -14.89
C ARG A 44 -1.20 -19.86 -15.05
N GLY A 45 -0.24 -20.05 -14.13
CA GLY A 45 0.80 -21.08 -14.24
C GLY A 45 1.87 -20.78 -15.29
N ASP A 46 1.94 -19.54 -15.78
CA ASP A 46 2.90 -19.09 -16.79
C ASP A 46 4.27 -18.75 -16.19
N LEU A 47 4.31 -18.39 -14.91
CA LEU A 47 5.53 -18.19 -14.13
C LEU A 47 5.48 -19.11 -12.90
N PRO A 48 6.37 -20.11 -12.79
CA PRO A 48 6.50 -20.91 -11.59
C PRO A 48 6.87 -20.03 -10.38
N VAL A 49 6.24 -20.28 -9.22
CA VAL A 49 6.46 -19.51 -7.99
C VAL A 49 7.92 -19.53 -7.54
N ASP A 50 8.57 -20.69 -7.70
CA ASP A 50 9.99 -20.88 -7.39
C ASP A 50 10.89 -20.10 -8.36
N ALA A 51 10.47 -19.90 -9.61
CA ALA A 51 11.20 -19.09 -10.59
C ALA A 51 11.11 -17.58 -10.31
N LEU A 52 10.20 -17.10 -9.46
CA LEU A 52 10.17 -15.70 -9.05
C LEU A 52 11.32 -15.39 -8.06
N ALA A 53 12.25 -14.52 -8.48
CA ALA A 53 13.26 -13.96 -7.59
C ALA A 53 12.63 -12.97 -6.60
N SER A 54 12.11 -11.86 -7.12
CA SER A 54 11.46 -10.80 -6.34
C SER A 54 10.68 -9.83 -7.25
N VAL A 55 9.83 -9.00 -6.63
CA VAL A 55 9.17 -7.85 -7.25
C VAL A 55 9.49 -6.62 -6.41
N HIS A 56 10.16 -5.63 -6.99
CA HIS A 56 10.46 -4.35 -6.32
C HIS A 56 9.72 -3.21 -7.00
N THR A 57 8.84 -2.52 -6.29
CA THR A 57 8.15 -1.34 -6.80
C THR A 57 8.68 -0.07 -6.14
N PHE A 58 8.71 1.03 -6.88
CA PHE A 58 9.23 2.32 -6.39
C PHE A 58 8.17 3.42 -6.57
N GLY A 59 7.69 3.99 -5.47
CA GLY A 59 6.67 5.05 -5.51
C GLY A 59 5.39 4.63 -6.23
N ALA A 60 5.06 3.34 -6.20
CA ALA A 60 3.89 2.79 -6.88
C ALA A 60 2.63 2.96 -6.02
N PRO A 61 1.47 3.32 -6.62
CA PRO A 61 0.21 3.32 -5.88
C PRO A 61 -0.23 1.88 -5.56
N ALA A 62 -0.91 1.72 -4.43
CA ALA A 62 -1.64 0.50 -4.13
C ALA A 62 -2.84 0.35 -5.09
N VAL A 63 -3.15 -0.88 -5.49
CA VAL A 63 -4.20 -1.16 -6.48
C VAL A 63 -5.15 -2.29 -6.06
N PHE A 64 -4.97 -2.87 -4.88
CA PHE A 64 -5.78 -4.00 -4.42
C PHE A 64 -6.87 -3.54 -3.45
N CYS A 65 -8.13 -3.82 -3.79
CA CYS A 65 -9.24 -3.58 -2.88
C CYS A 65 -9.23 -4.62 -1.75
N ASP A 66 -9.56 -4.20 -0.54
CA ASP A 66 -9.86 -5.14 0.55
C ASP A 66 -11.20 -5.82 0.29
N SER A 67 -11.17 -7.12 -0.04
CA SER A 67 -12.37 -7.95 -0.13
C SER A 67 -12.77 -8.40 1.27
N SER A 68 -13.35 -7.48 2.06
CA SER A 68 -14.02 -7.85 3.30
C SER A 68 -15.36 -8.52 2.98
N SER A 69 -15.36 -9.79 2.61
CA SER A 69 -16.58 -10.61 2.46
C SER A 69 -16.88 -11.41 3.74
N GLN A 70 -16.64 -10.84 4.92
CA GLN A 70 -17.31 -11.37 6.10
C GLN A 70 -18.78 -10.97 5.99
N PRO A 71 -19.76 -11.88 6.18
CA PRO A 71 -21.08 -11.45 6.57
C PRO A 71 -20.93 -10.84 7.95
N LEU A 72 -20.80 -9.51 8.01
CA LEU A 72 -20.85 -8.79 9.27
C LEU A 72 -22.28 -8.95 9.80
N PRO A 73 -22.47 -9.44 11.04
CA PRO A 73 -23.76 -9.32 11.69
C PRO A 73 -24.06 -7.82 11.78
N CYS A 74 -25.28 -7.41 11.43
CA CYS A 74 -25.75 -6.01 11.35
C CYS A 74 -25.61 -5.33 9.98
N CYS A 75 -26.21 -5.86 8.93
CA CYS A 75 -26.75 -5.05 7.83
C CYS A 75 -28.04 -5.72 7.34
N GLY A 76 -29.18 -5.30 7.89
CA GLY A 76 -30.52 -5.72 7.48
C GLY A 76 -31.07 -4.88 6.33
N ASP A 77 -30.23 -4.38 5.42
CA ASP A 77 -30.65 -3.55 4.30
C ASP A 77 -30.48 -4.30 2.97
N ALA A 78 -31.61 -4.52 2.30
CA ALA A 78 -31.76 -5.25 1.05
C ALA A 78 -31.15 -4.56 -0.20
N ALA A 79 -30.19 -3.65 -0.01
CA ALA A 79 -29.57 -2.87 -1.09
C ALA A 79 -28.17 -3.37 -1.50
N CYS A 80 -27.64 -4.42 -0.88
CA CYS A 80 -26.35 -5.00 -1.26
C CYS A 80 -26.50 -5.90 -2.49
N SER A 81 -26.52 -5.31 -3.69
CA SER A 81 -26.39 -6.07 -4.94
C SER A 81 -24.92 -6.35 -5.26
N CYS A 82 -24.23 -7.17 -4.46
CA CYS A 82 -23.00 -7.83 -4.92
C CYS A 82 -23.40 -9.12 -5.65
N GLY A 83 -24.03 -8.95 -6.82
CA GLY A 83 -24.32 -10.03 -7.75
C GLY A 83 -23.04 -10.42 -8.49
N ALA A 84 -22.61 -11.66 -8.30
CA ALA A 84 -21.65 -12.31 -9.18
C ALA A 84 -22.17 -12.24 -10.62
N GLY A 85 -21.37 -11.66 -11.51
CA GLY A 85 -21.63 -11.66 -12.95
C GLY A 85 -21.62 -13.09 -13.48
N ALA A 86 -22.68 -13.42 -14.21
CA ALA A 86 -23.01 -14.72 -14.77
C ALA A 86 -21.88 -15.33 -15.64
N ALA A 87 -21.55 -16.60 -15.34
CA ALA A 87 -21.11 -17.57 -16.34
C ALA A 87 -22.03 -18.79 -16.22
N ALA A 88 -22.65 -19.16 -17.35
CA ALA A 88 -23.76 -20.11 -17.42
C ALA A 88 -23.30 -21.59 -17.42
N ALA A 89 -24.10 -22.40 -16.69
CA ALA A 89 -24.47 -23.82 -16.89
C ALA A 89 -23.42 -24.96 -16.84
N ALA A 90 -23.41 -25.73 -15.73
CA ALA A 90 -23.94 -27.11 -15.60
C ALA A 90 -23.54 -27.73 -14.23
N PRO A 91 -24.28 -28.72 -13.68
CA PRO A 91 -24.34 -28.97 -12.24
C PRO A 91 -23.46 -30.13 -11.76
N ALA A 92 -22.81 -30.01 -10.60
CA ALA A 92 -22.70 -31.08 -9.59
C ALA A 92 -21.84 -30.66 -8.38
N ALA A 93 -22.28 -31.14 -7.21
CA ALA A 93 -21.61 -31.21 -5.91
C ALA A 93 -21.37 -29.88 -5.14
N ALA A 94 -22.14 -29.74 -4.07
CA ALA A 94 -22.02 -28.68 -3.07
C ALA A 94 -20.64 -28.67 -2.42
N ALA A 95 -19.79 -27.73 -2.85
CA ALA A 95 -18.63 -27.29 -2.09
C ALA A 95 -19.01 -26.05 -1.27
N ALA A 96 -18.66 -26.05 0.02
CA ALA A 96 -18.86 -24.91 0.91
C ALA A 96 -18.23 -23.63 0.31
N PRO A 97 -18.84 -22.44 0.52
CA PRO A 97 -18.32 -21.20 -0.03
C PRO A 97 -16.92 -20.94 0.52
N THR A 98 -15.92 -20.97 -0.37
CA THR A 98 -14.55 -20.62 -0.06
C THR A 98 -14.52 -19.12 0.28
N PRO A 99 -13.98 -18.70 1.44
CA PRO A 99 -13.95 -17.28 1.79
C PRO A 99 -13.12 -16.50 0.77
N ALA A 100 -13.61 -15.35 0.31
CA ALA A 100 -12.89 -14.52 -0.65
C ALA A 100 -11.53 -14.08 -0.07
N PRO A 101 -10.46 -14.07 -0.88
CA PRO A 101 -9.11 -13.80 -0.41
C PRO A 101 -8.97 -12.33 0.00
N ARG A 102 -8.85 -12.06 1.31
CA ARG A 102 -8.35 -10.76 1.83
C ARG A 102 -7.06 -10.39 1.10
N VAL A 103 -6.70 -9.10 1.01
CA VAL A 103 -5.41 -8.69 0.41
C VAL A 103 -4.23 -9.41 1.08
N GLY A 104 -4.29 -9.64 2.40
CA GLY A 104 -3.32 -10.45 3.13
C GLY A 104 -3.37 -11.96 2.86
N ALA A 105 -4.48 -12.49 2.33
CA ALA A 105 -4.64 -13.90 1.93
C ALA A 105 -4.34 -14.14 0.43
N LEU A 106 -4.23 -13.08 -0.38
CA LEU A 106 -3.96 -13.20 -1.82
C LEU A 106 -2.64 -13.89 -2.11
N LEU A 107 -1.54 -13.44 -1.51
CA LEU A 107 -0.21 -14.04 -1.74
C LEU A 107 -0.14 -15.49 -1.25
N PRO A 108 -0.61 -15.82 -0.02
CA PRO A 108 -0.73 -17.22 0.41
C PRO A 108 -1.58 -18.08 -0.53
N SER A 109 -2.68 -17.56 -1.08
CA SER A 109 -3.53 -18.32 -2.02
C SER A 109 -2.83 -18.66 -3.35
N LEU A 110 -1.80 -17.91 -3.70
CA LEU A 110 -0.94 -18.15 -4.88
C LEU A 110 0.34 -18.92 -4.52
N GLY A 111 0.49 -19.37 -3.26
CA GLY A 111 1.71 -20.02 -2.77
C GLY A 111 2.92 -19.09 -2.67
N LEU A 112 2.70 -17.76 -2.69
CA LEU A 112 3.75 -16.75 -2.63
C LEU A 112 4.02 -16.29 -1.21
N ASP A 113 5.30 -16.22 -0.87
CA ASP A 113 5.78 -15.52 0.31
C ASP A 113 5.57 -14.00 0.15
N ALA A 114 5.07 -13.34 1.19
CA ALA A 114 4.88 -11.89 1.20
C ALA A 114 6.18 -11.11 0.96
N HIS A 115 7.32 -11.67 1.40
CA HIS A 115 8.64 -11.07 1.25
C HIS A 115 9.18 -11.10 -0.18
N LYS A 116 8.48 -11.75 -1.12
CA LYS A 116 8.82 -11.70 -2.55
C LYS A 116 8.45 -10.39 -3.21
N ILE A 117 7.57 -9.60 -2.60
CA ILE A 117 7.12 -8.33 -3.14
C ILE A 117 7.48 -7.24 -2.13
N THR A 118 8.26 -6.26 -2.57
CA THR A 118 8.71 -5.14 -1.76
C THR A 118 8.28 -3.83 -2.41
N ASN A 119 7.48 -3.05 -1.71
CA ASN A 119 7.02 -1.74 -2.14
C ASN A 119 7.87 -0.68 -1.45
N VAL A 120 8.77 -0.06 -2.22
CA VAL A 120 9.66 1.00 -1.74
C VAL A 120 8.96 2.35 -1.89
N VAL A 121 8.75 3.03 -0.77
CA VAL A 121 8.04 4.31 -0.70
C VAL A 121 8.92 5.37 -0.04
N MET A 122 8.71 6.65 -0.37
CA MET A 122 9.30 7.77 0.35
C MET A 122 8.18 8.54 1.03
N HIS A 123 8.40 9.12 2.22
CA HIS A 123 7.35 9.73 3.02
C HIS A 123 6.70 10.96 2.37
N ARG A 124 7.46 11.74 1.60
CA ARG A 124 6.93 12.88 0.82
C ARG A 124 6.40 12.49 -0.56
N ASP A 125 6.53 11.24 -0.97
CA ASP A 125 5.88 10.78 -2.19
C ASP A 125 4.40 10.50 -1.92
N ILE A 126 3.54 11.26 -2.58
CA ILE A 126 2.10 11.14 -2.49
C ILE A 126 1.52 9.99 -3.32
N VAL A 127 2.21 9.55 -4.37
CA VAL A 127 1.73 8.50 -5.27
C VAL A 127 1.40 7.20 -4.50
N PRO A 128 2.28 6.64 -3.66
CA PRO A 128 1.96 5.46 -2.86
C PRO A 128 0.92 5.74 -1.76
N ARG A 129 0.74 6.99 -1.34
CA ARG A 129 -0.22 7.38 -0.30
C ARG A 129 -1.64 7.59 -0.84
N ALA A 130 -1.76 7.87 -2.15
CA ALA A 130 -3.04 8.10 -2.79
C ALA A 130 -3.96 6.89 -2.61
N PHE A 131 -5.15 7.12 -2.06
CA PHE A 131 -6.21 6.12 -1.89
C PHE A 131 -5.91 4.98 -0.90
N VAL A 132 -4.75 5.03 -0.21
CA VAL A 132 -4.37 4.14 0.90
C VAL A 132 -4.57 4.82 2.26
N CYS A 133 -4.70 6.15 2.28
CA CYS A 133 -4.94 6.94 3.49
C CYS A 133 -6.36 6.76 4.06
N ASP A 134 -6.59 7.29 5.26
CA ASP A 134 -7.92 7.29 5.86
C ASP A 134 -8.73 8.48 5.33
N TYR A 135 -9.62 8.18 4.39
CA TYR A 135 -10.49 9.17 3.76
C TYR A 135 -11.83 9.33 4.50
N SER A 136 -11.95 8.88 5.75
CA SER A 136 -13.20 8.98 6.52
C SER A 136 -13.80 10.38 6.52
N LEU A 137 -12.96 11.41 6.62
CA LEU A 137 -13.39 12.82 6.63
C LEU A 137 -13.97 13.31 5.30
N VAL A 138 -13.59 12.68 4.18
CA VAL A 138 -13.99 13.09 2.82
C VAL A 138 -14.73 11.98 2.08
N ALA A 139 -15.19 10.95 2.80
CA ALA A 139 -15.78 9.76 2.20
C ALA A 139 -17.05 10.08 1.38
N ASP A 140 -17.88 11.00 1.85
CA ASP A 140 -19.09 11.41 1.14
C ASP A 140 -18.77 12.22 -0.12
N ILE A 141 -17.71 13.04 -0.08
CA ILE A 141 -17.21 13.75 -1.26
C ILE A 141 -16.71 12.74 -2.30
N LEU A 142 -15.93 11.74 -1.87
CA LEU A 142 -15.44 10.68 -2.78
C LEU A 142 -16.59 9.89 -3.41
N LYS A 143 -17.61 9.52 -2.63
CA LYS A 143 -18.80 8.82 -3.15
C LYS A 143 -19.60 9.66 -4.15
N GLY A 144 -19.61 10.98 -3.98
CA GLY A 144 -20.27 11.91 -4.89
C GLY A 144 -19.47 12.23 -6.16
N TRP A 145 -18.15 11.95 -6.17
CA TRP A 145 -17.27 12.38 -7.26
C TRP A 145 -17.33 11.48 -8.50
N LEU A 146 -17.31 10.15 -8.30
CA LEU A 146 -17.34 9.18 -9.38
C LEU A 146 -18.27 8.00 -9.06
N PRO A 147 -19.00 7.45 -10.05
CA PRO A 147 -19.86 6.28 -9.85
C PRO A 147 -19.13 5.07 -9.25
N SER A 148 -17.86 4.86 -9.63
CA SER A 148 -17.02 3.77 -9.11
C SER A 148 -16.74 3.86 -7.60
N PHE A 149 -16.82 5.05 -7.00
CA PHE A 149 -16.61 5.24 -5.57
C PHE A 149 -17.89 5.08 -4.74
N LYS A 150 -19.06 5.26 -5.36
CA LYS A 150 -20.35 5.11 -4.66
C LYS A 150 -20.53 3.73 -4.04
N GLU A 151 -20.12 2.68 -4.76
CA GLU A 151 -20.26 1.28 -4.35
C GLU A 151 -18.92 0.64 -3.94
N HIS A 152 -17.88 1.46 -3.73
CA HIS A 152 -16.55 0.95 -3.39
C HIS A 152 -16.56 0.31 -2.00
N THR A 153 -16.16 -0.96 -1.89
CA THR A 153 -16.14 -1.72 -0.62
C THR A 153 -15.30 -1.05 0.46
N GLY A 154 -14.22 -0.38 0.06
CA GLY A 154 -13.37 0.45 0.91
C GLY A 154 -14.05 1.66 1.58
N LEU A 155 -15.16 2.16 1.00
CA LEU A 155 -15.93 3.28 1.53
C LEU A 155 -17.24 2.82 2.22
N ALA A 156 -17.42 1.51 2.41
CA ALA A 156 -18.60 0.92 3.02
C ALA A 156 -18.83 1.49 4.44
N ALA A 157 -20.09 1.78 4.79
CA ALA A 157 -20.45 2.42 6.05
C ALA A 157 -19.95 1.65 7.28
N CYS A 158 -19.91 0.31 7.20
CA CYS A 158 -19.48 -0.58 8.28
C CYS A 158 -17.97 -0.54 8.60
N LYS A 159 -17.12 0.05 7.74
CA LYS A 159 -15.67 0.13 8.02
C LYS A 159 -15.34 1.30 8.96
N PRO A 160 -14.47 1.12 9.97
CA PRO A 160 -14.07 2.22 10.86
C PRO A 160 -13.20 3.26 10.15
N HIS A 161 -12.33 2.81 9.23
CA HIS A 161 -11.49 3.67 8.39
C HIS A 161 -11.87 3.47 6.92
N LYS A 162 -11.85 4.56 6.14
CA LYS A 162 -12.25 4.52 4.73
C LYS A 162 -11.02 4.55 3.84
N THR A 163 -10.58 3.37 3.42
CA THR A 163 -9.39 3.16 2.57
C THR A 163 -9.83 2.44 1.30
N LEU A 164 -9.35 2.86 0.12
CA LEU A 164 -9.79 2.23 -1.13
C LEU A 164 -8.87 1.08 -1.51
N TYR A 165 -7.56 1.30 -1.50
CA TYR A 165 -6.58 0.31 -1.95
C TYR A 165 -5.55 -0.02 -0.87
N HIS A 166 -4.97 -1.20 -0.97
CA HIS A 166 -3.98 -1.75 -0.06
C HIS A 166 -2.79 -2.32 -0.83
N PHE A 167 -1.62 -2.26 -0.20
CA PHE A 167 -0.41 -2.91 -0.70
C PHE A 167 -0.47 -4.42 -0.47
N VAL A 168 0.24 -5.17 -1.32
CA VAL A 168 0.55 -6.59 -1.12
C VAL A 168 2.05 -6.73 -0.94
N GLY A 169 2.46 -7.65 -0.06
CA GLY A 169 3.86 -7.86 0.28
C GLY A 169 4.36 -6.86 1.31
N ASP A 170 5.68 -6.74 1.38
CA ASP A 170 6.37 -5.82 2.28
C ASP A 170 6.24 -4.37 1.81
N VAL A 171 6.20 -3.45 2.78
CA VAL A 171 6.34 -2.01 2.54
C VAL A 171 7.62 -1.56 3.25
N GLU A 172 8.51 -0.96 2.48
CA GLU A 172 9.77 -0.43 2.96
C GLU A 172 9.83 1.06 2.67
N VAL A 173 10.14 1.85 3.71
CA VAL A 173 10.22 3.29 3.60
C VAL A 173 11.68 3.69 3.41
N LEU A 174 11.97 4.23 2.24
CA LEU A 174 13.26 4.80 1.89
C LEU A 174 13.38 6.19 2.51
N GLN A 175 14.30 6.34 3.44
CA GLN A 175 14.70 7.64 3.99
C GLN A 175 16.05 8.04 3.39
N PRO A 176 16.09 9.06 2.51
CA PRO A 176 17.35 9.60 2.02
C PRO A 176 18.07 10.39 3.13
N PRO A 177 19.37 10.67 2.96
CA PRO A 177 20.08 11.59 3.84
C PRO A 177 19.37 12.95 3.92
N LEU A 178 19.23 13.48 5.13
CA LEU A 178 18.62 14.80 5.35
C LEU A 178 19.38 15.87 4.58
N GLY A 179 18.65 16.81 3.96
CA GLY A 179 19.24 17.86 3.13
C GLY A 179 19.65 17.42 1.73
N SER A 180 19.22 16.24 1.27
CA SER A 180 19.40 15.81 -0.12
C SER A 180 18.80 16.81 -1.11
N ALA A 181 19.52 17.12 -2.19
CA ALA A 181 19.13 18.18 -3.13
C ALA A 181 17.82 17.92 -3.90
N PHE A 182 17.41 16.65 -4.00
CA PHE A 182 16.17 16.23 -4.67
C PHE A 182 14.96 16.15 -3.72
N THR A 183 15.18 16.33 -2.42
CA THR A 183 14.12 16.52 -1.43
C THR A 183 13.95 18.01 -1.16
N LEU A 184 12.72 18.47 -0.96
CA LEU A 184 12.48 19.78 -0.36
C LEU A 184 13.20 19.86 0.99
N PRO A 185 13.48 21.06 1.55
CA PRO A 185 13.95 21.18 2.92
C PRO A 185 13.03 20.36 3.84
N ASP A 186 13.61 19.29 4.39
CA ASP A 186 12.86 18.24 5.05
C ASP A 186 13.65 17.73 6.24
N GLU A 187 12.98 17.69 7.39
CA GLU A 187 13.50 17.19 8.66
C GLU A 187 13.36 15.67 8.76
N GLY A 188 12.92 15.01 7.69
CA GLY A 188 12.62 13.59 7.66
C GLY A 188 11.23 13.28 8.20
N HIS A 189 10.86 12.01 8.18
CA HIS A 189 9.58 11.57 8.71
C HIS A 189 9.66 11.37 10.23
N PHE A 190 8.77 12.00 11.00
CA PHE A 190 8.79 11.97 12.47
C PHE A 190 8.63 10.58 13.10
N MET A 191 8.09 9.59 12.36
CA MET A 191 8.01 8.19 12.84
C MET A 191 9.26 7.36 12.53
N LEU A 192 10.17 7.87 11.70
CA LEU A 192 11.39 7.18 11.32
C LEU A 192 12.58 7.74 12.09
N PRO A 193 13.62 6.94 12.33
CA PRO A 193 14.89 7.45 12.83
C PRO A 193 15.47 8.49 11.86
N ALA A 194 16.33 9.39 12.35
CA ALA A 194 16.93 10.44 11.51
C ALA A 194 17.93 9.89 10.47
N GLU A 195 18.45 8.69 10.69
CA GLU A 195 19.47 8.08 9.84
C GLU A 195 18.94 7.71 8.46
N PRO A 196 19.78 7.81 7.42
CA PRO A 196 19.40 7.36 6.08
C PRO A 196 19.41 5.83 6.03
N ALA A 197 18.27 5.24 5.69
CA ALA A 197 18.13 3.79 5.55
C ALA A 197 16.85 3.39 4.78
N LEU A 198 16.72 2.09 4.55
CA LEU A 198 15.48 1.46 4.10
C LEU A 198 14.80 0.81 5.31
N TYR A 199 13.68 1.40 5.74
CA TYR A 199 12.96 0.98 6.94
C TYR A 199 11.79 0.06 6.60
N LYS A 200 11.91 -1.21 6.96
CA LYS A 200 10.81 -2.16 6.80
C LYS A 200 9.72 -1.92 7.83
N LEU A 201 8.48 -1.79 7.36
CA LEU A 201 7.31 -1.76 8.24
C LEU A 201 6.96 -3.18 8.66
N THR A 202 7.03 -3.46 9.96
CA THR A 202 6.71 -4.77 10.54
C THR A 202 5.64 -4.64 11.61
N GLU A 203 4.88 -5.71 11.81
CA GLU A 203 4.01 -5.85 12.98
C GLU A 203 4.83 -5.54 14.25
N PRO A 204 4.29 -4.77 15.21
CA PRO A 204 4.94 -4.59 16.49
C PRO A 204 5.00 -5.95 17.18
N SER A 205 6.22 -6.47 17.34
CA SER A 205 6.47 -7.66 18.15
C SER A 205 6.25 -7.30 19.62
N CYS A 206 5.06 -7.62 20.14
CA CYS A 206 4.65 -7.42 21.54
C CYS A 206 4.26 -5.95 21.90
N PRO A 207 3.38 -5.72 22.91
CA PRO A 207 2.92 -4.38 23.25
C PRO A 207 4.08 -3.47 23.59
N LEU A 208 4.10 -2.28 22.98
CA LEU A 208 5.05 -1.21 23.30
C LEU A 208 5.13 -1.03 24.83
N PRO A 209 6.32 -1.06 25.45
CA PRO A 209 6.43 -0.62 26.84
C PRO A 209 5.92 0.82 26.90
N GLN A 210 4.98 1.08 27.81
CA GLN A 210 4.40 2.42 28.01
C GLN A 210 5.55 3.40 28.25
N ARG A 211 5.92 4.18 27.23
CA ARG A 211 6.93 5.23 27.36
C ARG A 211 6.39 6.25 28.35
N GLY A 212 6.92 6.25 29.56
CA GLY A 212 6.79 7.37 30.48
C GLY A 212 7.21 8.65 29.75
N ALA A 213 6.34 9.65 29.81
CA ALA A 213 6.49 10.89 29.07
C ALA A 213 7.88 11.53 29.31
N PRO A 214 8.69 11.80 28.26
CA PRO A 214 9.85 12.67 28.41
C PRO A 214 9.37 14.12 28.60
N LYS A 215 9.77 14.73 29.72
CA LYS A 215 9.40 16.10 30.13
C LYS A 215 10.06 17.24 29.32
N HIS A 216 10.61 16.98 28.13
CA HIS A 216 11.27 18.01 27.32
C HIS A 216 10.92 17.87 25.83
N ALA A 217 9.68 18.19 25.49
CA ALA A 217 9.26 18.50 24.11
C ALA A 217 8.09 19.50 24.14
N ALA A 218 8.17 20.50 25.02
CA ALA A 218 7.22 21.61 25.04
C ALA A 218 7.87 22.77 24.29
N GLN A 219 7.46 23.00 23.04
CA GLN A 219 7.18 24.36 22.51
C GLN A 219 6.77 24.45 21.02
N HIS A 220 6.70 23.37 20.24
CA HIS A 220 6.27 23.48 18.82
C HIS A 220 5.00 22.69 18.41
N SER A 221 4.24 22.16 19.36
CA SER A 221 3.06 21.29 19.10
C SER A 221 1.69 21.96 19.33
N ALA A 222 1.63 23.30 19.41
CA ALA A 222 0.46 24.01 19.94
C ALA A 222 -0.70 24.29 18.94
N GLN A 223 -0.70 23.75 17.71
CA GLN A 223 -1.77 24.05 16.74
C GLN A 223 -2.46 22.84 16.08
N HIS A 224 -2.14 21.60 16.46
CA HIS A 224 -2.84 20.40 15.96
C HIS A 224 -3.37 19.48 17.07
N ALA A 225 -3.63 20.02 18.26
CA ALA A 225 -4.03 19.23 19.44
C ALA A 225 -5.51 19.36 19.84
N GLU A 226 -6.38 19.98 19.03
CA GLU A 226 -7.77 20.23 19.43
C GLU A 226 -8.79 19.15 19.01
N GLN A 227 -8.35 18.05 18.38
CA GLN A 227 -9.21 16.89 18.08
C GLN A 227 -8.77 15.57 18.74
N ALA A 228 -7.76 15.59 19.62
CA ALA A 228 -7.24 14.39 20.28
C ALA A 228 -7.57 14.29 21.79
N GLN A 229 -8.62 14.97 22.28
CA GLN A 229 -9.13 14.77 23.63
C GLN A 229 -10.26 13.73 23.65
N ARG A 230 -9.88 12.46 23.49
CA ARG A 230 -10.66 11.36 24.03
C ARG A 230 -9.69 10.42 24.73
N ALA A 231 -9.85 10.27 26.05
CA ALA A 231 -9.06 9.34 26.85
C ALA A 231 -9.07 7.94 26.19
N PRO A 232 -7.95 7.20 26.16
CA PRO A 232 -7.94 5.87 25.60
C PRO A 232 -8.91 4.99 26.41
N PRO A 233 -9.86 4.27 25.78
CA PRO A 233 -10.70 3.33 26.49
C PRO A 233 -9.83 2.22 27.09
N ALA A 234 -10.22 1.75 28.28
CA ALA A 234 -9.61 0.58 28.89
C ALA A 234 -9.70 -0.61 27.92
N GLY A 235 -8.54 -1.10 27.45
CA GLY A 235 -8.43 -2.19 26.48
C GLY A 235 -7.70 -1.82 25.20
N ALA A 236 -6.51 -1.21 25.30
CA ALA A 236 -5.70 -0.87 24.13
C ALA A 236 -5.42 -2.11 23.27
N ARG A 237 -6.07 -2.18 22.10
CA ARG A 237 -5.78 -3.20 21.08
C ARG A 237 -4.32 -3.08 20.68
N ALA A 238 -3.62 -4.20 20.56
CA ALA A 238 -2.31 -4.22 19.93
C ALA A 238 -2.43 -3.58 18.54
N LEU A 239 -1.52 -2.66 18.23
CA LEU A 239 -1.43 -2.06 16.91
C LEU A 239 -1.08 -3.17 15.91
N THR A 240 -1.78 -3.22 14.80
CA THR A 240 -1.44 -4.11 13.68
C THR A 240 -0.49 -3.40 12.71
N LEU A 241 0.17 -4.14 11.81
CA LEU A 241 0.97 -3.62 10.71
C LEU A 241 0.09 -2.73 9.84
N THR A 242 -1.14 -3.15 9.59
CA THR A 242 -2.12 -2.33 8.87
C THR A 242 -2.34 -0.99 9.57
N ASP A 243 -2.49 -0.97 10.90
CA ASP A 243 -2.66 0.27 11.66
C ASP A 243 -1.39 1.15 11.58
N ALA A 244 -0.20 0.55 11.63
CA ALA A 244 1.08 1.26 11.53
C ALA A 244 1.33 1.85 10.13
N VAL A 245 1.08 1.06 9.08
CA VAL A 245 1.13 1.47 7.67
C VAL A 245 0.13 2.59 7.41
N GLN A 246 -1.08 2.46 7.96
CA GLN A 246 -2.12 3.48 7.84
C GLN A 246 -1.72 4.79 8.53
N ALA A 247 -1.17 4.71 9.73
CA ALA A 247 -0.68 5.88 10.47
C ALA A 247 0.47 6.58 9.72
N PHE A 248 1.39 5.80 9.16
CA PHE A 248 2.49 6.31 8.34
C PHE A 248 1.97 7.10 7.12
N PHE A 249 1.07 6.51 6.32
CA PHE A 249 0.58 7.20 5.11
C PHE A 249 -0.25 8.44 5.41
N ASN A 250 -0.93 8.47 6.56
CA ASN A 250 -1.74 9.61 7.00
C ASN A 250 -0.95 10.75 7.64
N THR A 251 0.37 10.65 7.78
CA THR A 251 1.14 11.71 8.46
C THR A 251 2.37 12.17 7.66
N PRO A 252 2.40 13.43 7.17
CA PRO A 252 1.23 14.30 6.99
C PRO A 252 0.17 13.62 6.11
N HIS A 253 -1.05 14.11 6.05
CA HIS A 253 -2.06 13.54 5.15
C HIS A 253 -1.77 13.93 3.68
N PRO A 254 -2.09 13.11 2.65
CA PRO A 254 -1.85 13.47 1.24
C PRO A 254 -2.41 14.82 0.83
N LEU A 255 -3.60 15.17 1.34
CA LEU A 255 -4.21 16.48 1.07
C LEU A 255 -3.43 17.63 1.72
N GLN A 256 -2.75 17.40 2.84
CA GLN A 256 -1.84 18.40 3.43
C GLN A 256 -0.59 18.54 2.55
N THR A 257 0.00 17.43 2.09
CA THR A 257 1.09 17.47 1.11
C THR A 257 0.67 18.22 -0.16
N LEU A 258 -0.55 18.00 -0.68
CA LEU A 258 -1.08 18.73 -1.84
C LEU A 258 -1.36 20.21 -1.59
N SER A 259 -1.63 20.60 -0.34
CA SER A 259 -1.85 22.01 0.00
C SER A 259 -0.57 22.84 -0.15
N GLU A 260 0.59 22.19 -0.13
CA GLU A 260 1.87 22.82 -0.39
C GLU A 260 2.16 22.82 -1.90
N VAL A 261 2.10 24.00 -2.53
CA VAL A 261 2.45 24.20 -3.95
C VAL A 261 3.85 23.65 -4.27
N ARG A 262 4.75 23.63 -3.28
CA ARG A 262 6.12 23.13 -3.43
C ARG A 262 6.24 21.61 -3.43
N ALA A 263 5.21 20.87 -3.02
CA ALA A 263 5.28 19.42 -2.79
C ALA A 263 5.60 18.57 -4.03
N TYR A 264 5.50 19.14 -5.23
CA TYR A 264 5.92 18.46 -6.45
C TYR A 264 7.14 19.13 -7.08
N GLY A 265 8.15 18.31 -7.42
CA GLY A 265 9.28 18.66 -8.28
C GLY A 265 10.25 19.72 -7.75
N PRO A 266 11.37 19.94 -8.43
CA PRO A 266 12.31 21.00 -8.09
C PRO A 266 11.64 22.38 -8.39
N GLY A 267 11.20 23.07 -7.33
CA GLY A 267 10.60 24.41 -7.40
C GLY A 267 9.08 24.49 -7.30
N GLY A 268 8.38 23.40 -6.95
CA GLY A 268 6.91 23.38 -6.88
C GLY A 268 6.21 23.11 -8.21
N SER A 269 6.94 22.60 -9.20
CA SER A 269 6.37 22.13 -10.45
C SER A 269 5.79 20.71 -10.31
N ILE A 270 4.50 20.55 -10.64
CA ILE A 270 3.89 19.22 -10.77
C ILE A 270 4.54 18.48 -11.94
N SER A 271 5.50 17.59 -11.64
CA SER A 271 6.05 16.69 -12.66
C SER A 271 4.94 15.79 -13.17
N ARG A 272 4.70 15.84 -14.48
CA ARG A 272 3.69 15.00 -15.16
C ARG A 272 3.92 13.50 -14.94
N PHE A 273 5.15 13.09 -14.70
CA PHE A 273 5.54 11.69 -14.70
C PHE A 273 5.93 11.14 -13.34
N HIS A 274 5.92 11.96 -12.28
CA HIS A 274 6.58 11.64 -11.00
C HIS A 274 8.09 11.36 -11.22
N ASN A 275 9.02 11.92 -10.45
CA ASN A 275 10.45 11.83 -10.82
C ASN A 275 11.08 10.51 -10.30
N PRO A 276 11.33 9.49 -11.15
CA PRO A 276 11.95 8.24 -10.70
C PRO A 276 13.38 8.45 -10.18
N GLN A 277 14.06 9.52 -10.65
CA GLN A 277 15.44 9.79 -10.28
C GLN A 277 15.60 9.98 -8.78
N ASN A 278 14.59 10.52 -8.08
CA ASN A 278 14.66 10.71 -6.63
C ASN A 278 14.82 9.39 -5.87
N TYR A 279 14.19 8.31 -6.35
CA TYR A 279 14.36 6.97 -5.75
C TYR A 279 15.74 6.41 -6.04
N THR A 280 16.22 6.56 -7.28
CA THR A 280 17.56 6.09 -7.67
C THR A 280 18.67 6.85 -6.95
N ASP A 281 18.57 8.16 -6.84
CA ASP A 281 19.53 9.01 -6.13
C ASP A 281 19.54 8.67 -4.64
N ALA A 282 18.36 8.54 -4.02
CA ALA A 282 18.24 8.15 -2.62
C ALA A 282 18.88 6.78 -2.35
N LEU A 283 18.63 5.78 -3.20
CA LEU A 283 19.25 4.47 -3.08
C LEU A 283 20.77 4.52 -3.30
N ALA A 284 21.24 5.30 -4.27
CA ALA A 284 22.66 5.47 -4.54
C ALA A 284 23.40 6.11 -3.36
N MET A 285 22.73 6.94 -2.57
CA MET A 285 23.31 7.52 -1.35
C MET A 285 23.35 6.56 -0.15
N LEU A 286 22.66 5.41 -0.22
CA LEU A 286 22.70 4.36 0.82
C LEU A 286 23.79 3.30 0.58
N LEU A 287 24.34 3.23 -0.64
CA LEU A 287 25.33 2.24 -1.09
C LEU A 287 26.75 2.82 -1.09
#